data_AF-A0A1W6BIN0-F1
#
_entry.id   AF-A0A1W6BIN0-F1
#
_cell.length_a   1.000
_cell.length_b   1.000
_cell.length_c   1.000
_cell.angle_alpha   90.00
_cell.angle_beta   90.00
_cell.angle_gamma   90.00
#
_symmetry.space_group_name_H-M   'P 1'
#
loop_
_entity.id
_entity.type
_entity.pdbx_description
1 polymer ?
#
loop_
_entity_poly.entity_id
_entity_poly.type
_entity_poly.pdbx_seq_one_letter_code
_entity_poly.pdbx_strand_id
1 'polypeptide(L)'
;MKKIISFILGSIFALNLTITAANSAANVVRVAYFLEWPSPNLEDMQKKNFAKALGVPVKWTNFTNGGAMTDAMLAGDIDISYSQGLVPFINAVKSKAPIKLVDIAMEYGMGGTTCVTSNASGITKANATELEGKKVAVPLGTMAEYVFDESMKVVGADRGKMDIIQMDPEEGAAALVSGDVVMACLFGGNSIKAATAVGSRLLTVQEARDAGILGIDITSVTDKFMKENPGMLRTFIEVTHEANDRYRAGKSDMNSMSKASEMKVADMKETLDGFKFLTPEETKQSMESGNLDAFLKGMGTPDGAVDTSFLPL
;
A
#
# COMPACT_ATOMS: atom_id res chain seq x y z
N MET A 1 -71.55 -36.23 25.39
CA MET A 1 -70.54 -36.79 26.31
C MET A 1 -69.25 -37.02 25.54
N LYS A 2 -68.15 -36.33 25.93
CA LYS A 2 -66.71 -36.64 25.73
C LYS A 2 -66.27 -36.95 24.27
N LYS A 3 -65.37 -36.23 23.58
CA LYS A 3 -64.12 -35.51 23.95
C LYS A 3 -63.85 -34.47 22.82
N ILE A 4 -63.78 -33.14 23.06
CA ILE A 4 -62.60 -32.30 23.38
C ILE A 4 -61.42 -32.59 22.42
N ILE A 5 -61.30 -31.83 21.31
CA ILE A 5 -60.41 -30.65 21.13
C ILE A 5 -58.95 -30.97 21.46
N SER A 6 -58.11 -31.11 20.43
CA SER A 6 -56.73 -30.58 20.48
C SER A 6 -56.12 -30.45 19.08
N PHE A 7 -55.77 -29.20 18.75
CA PHE A 7 -54.66 -28.74 17.92
C PHE A 7 -54.58 -29.11 16.44
N ILE A 8 -55.25 -28.29 15.64
CA ILE A 8 -54.76 -27.80 14.34
C ILE A 8 -53.55 -26.88 14.63
N LEU A 9 -52.32 -27.30 14.30
CA LEU A 9 -51.23 -26.42 13.88
C LEU A 9 -50.09 -27.30 13.33
N GLY A 10 -50.01 -27.39 12.01
CA GLY A 10 -48.98 -28.18 11.31
C GLY A 10 -49.13 -28.05 9.81
N SER A 11 -49.51 -26.87 9.35
CA SER A 11 -49.63 -26.54 7.94
C SER A 11 -48.41 -25.72 7.54
N ILE A 12 -47.68 -26.23 6.54
CA ILE A 12 -46.97 -25.42 5.56
C ILE A 12 -45.77 -24.66 6.14
N PHE A 13 -44.66 -25.37 6.38
CA PHE A 13 -43.36 -24.77 6.12
C PHE A 13 -43.09 -24.93 4.63
N ALA A 14 -43.51 -23.89 3.91
CA ALA A 14 -43.29 -23.74 2.48
C ALA A 14 -41.79 -23.85 2.19
N LEU A 15 -41.47 -24.84 1.36
CA LEU A 15 -40.27 -24.91 0.56
C LEU A 15 -40.24 -23.69 -0.38
N ASN A 16 -39.74 -22.55 0.09
CA ASN A 16 -39.53 -21.34 -0.72
C ASN A 16 -38.36 -20.53 -0.16
N LEU A 17 -37.15 -20.82 -0.65
CA LEU A 17 -36.11 -19.85 -1.03
C LEU A 17 -34.80 -20.61 -1.36
N THR A 18 -34.86 -21.45 -2.39
CA THR A 18 -33.70 -21.62 -3.27
C THR A 18 -33.75 -20.50 -4.30
N ILE A 19 -32.61 -19.82 -4.46
CA ILE A 19 -32.24 -18.82 -5.49
C ILE A 19 -32.54 -17.36 -5.12
N THR A 20 -31.56 -16.71 -4.48
CA THR A 20 -30.83 -15.48 -4.90
C THR A 20 -29.81 -15.20 -3.80
N ALA A 21 -28.50 -15.41 -3.92
CA ALA A 21 -27.62 -15.42 -5.06
C ALA A 21 -26.79 -16.71 -5.07
N ALA A 22 -26.64 -17.33 -6.24
CA ALA A 22 -25.30 -17.77 -6.57
C ALA A 22 -24.46 -16.50 -6.54
N ASN A 23 -23.76 -16.23 -5.43
CA ASN A 23 -22.72 -15.22 -5.42
C ASN A 23 -21.84 -15.60 -6.60
N SER A 24 -21.87 -14.81 -7.66
CA SER A 24 -20.99 -15.01 -8.79
C SER A 24 -19.60 -14.67 -8.29
N ALA A 25 -18.97 -15.65 -7.63
CA ALA A 25 -17.55 -15.69 -7.37
C ALA A 25 -16.84 -15.26 -8.65
N ALA A 26 -16.08 -14.16 -8.58
CA ALA A 26 -15.32 -13.68 -9.70
C ALA A 26 -14.47 -14.84 -10.24
N ASN A 27 -14.53 -15.11 -11.55
CA ASN A 27 -13.77 -16.22 -12.15
C ASN A 27 -12.25 -15.96 -12.17
N VAL A 28 -11.83 -14.74 -11.81
CA VAL A 28 -10.45 -14.30 -11.63
C VAL A 28 -10.46 -13.14 -10.63
N VAL A 29 -9.44 -13.08 -9.77
CA VAL A 29 -9.19 -11.90 -8.91
C VAL A 29 -8.00 -11.14 -9.47
N ARG A 30 -8.14 -9.84 -9.72
CA ARG A 30 -7.10 -9.01 -10.33
C ARG A 30 -6.50 -8.10 -9.28
N VAL A 31 -5.20 -8.23 -9.06
CA VAL A 31 -4.51 -7.59 -7.94
C VAL A 31 -3.38 -6.72 -8.46
N ALA A 32 -3.35 -5.46 -8.03
CA ALA A 32 -2.22 -4.57 -8.23
C ALA A 32 -1.21 -4.71 -7.08
N TYR A 33 0.07 -4.56 -7.39
CA TYR A 33 1.15 -4.50 -6.40
C TYR A 33 2.33 -3.66 -6.92
N PHE A 34 3.28 -3.34 -6.05
CA PHE A 34 4.56 -2.77 -6.46
C PHE A 34 5.64 -3.85 -6.53
N LEU A 35 6.42 -3.86 -7.62
CA LEU A 35 7.47 -4.86 -7.82
C LEU A 35 8.56 -4.78 -6.74
N GLU A 36 9.05 -3.57 -6.44
CA GLU A 36 10.15 -3.34 -5.49
C GLU A 36 9.71 -3.25 -4.01
N TRP A 37 8.51 -3.72 -3.68
CA TRP A 37 8.01 -3.84 -2.30
C TRP A 37 8.03 -5.30 -1.88
N PRO A 38 9.12 -5.79 -1.24
CA PRO A 38 9.33 -7.21 -0.96
C PRO A 38 8.51 -7.72 0.23
N SER A 39 7.22 -7.47 0.22
CA SER A 39 6.28 -7.80 1.27
C SER A 39 6.07 -9.32 1.40
N PRO A 40 5.72 -9.84 2.59
CA PRO A 40 5.57 -11.27 2.84
C PRO A 40 4.59 -11.98 1.90
N ASN A 41 3.53 -11.29 1.45
CA ASN A 41 2.55 -11.85 0.52
C ASN A 41 3.14 -12.27 -0.83
N LEU A 42 4.31 -11.74 -1.22
CA LEU A 42 4.97 -12.14 -2.47
C LEU A 42 5.40 -13.61 -2.46
N GLU A 43 5.65 -14.20 -1.28
CA GLU A 43 5.85 -15.64 -1.15
C GLU A 43 4.62 -16.41 -1.66
N ASP A 44 3.43 -16.00 -1.21
CA ASP A 44 2.16 -16.63 -1.54
C ASP A 44 1.72 -16.34 -2.98
N MET A 45 2.06 -15.16 -3.51
CA MET A 45 1.95 -14.86 -4.93
C MET A 45 2.78 -15.87 -5.75
N GLN A 46 4.06 -16.02 -5.41
CA GLN A 46 4.99 -16.88 -6.14
C GLN A 46 4.61 -18.37 -6.05
N LYS A 47 4.11 -18.82 -4.89
CA LYS A 47 3.66 -20.20 -4.63
C LYS A 47 2.22 -20.46 -5.08
N LYS A 48 1.54 -19.45 -5.61
CA LYS A 48 0.13 -19.47 -6.03
C LYS A 48 -0.83 -19.83 -4.89
N ASN A 49 -0.49 -19.51 -3.65
CA ASN A 49 -1.31 -19.84 -2.49
C ASN A 49 -2.59 -19.00 -2.44
N PHE A 50 -2.55 -17.74 -2.90
CA PHE A 50 -3.78 -16.94 -3.08
C PHE A 50 -4.78 -17.63 -4.02
N ALA A 51 -4.33 -18.13 -5.17
CA ALA A 51 -5.22 -18.81 -6.13
C ALA A 51 -5.79 -20.12 -5.57
N LYS A 52 -5.00 -20.86 -4.77
CA LYS A 52 -5.49 -22.07 -4.08
C LYS A 52 -6.56 -21.73 -3.04
N ALA A 53 -6.33 -20.70 -2.22
CA ALA A 53 -7.26 -20.27 -1.18
C ALA A 53 -8.56 -19.70 -1.75
N LEU A 54 -8.47 -18.90 -2.83
CA LEU A 54 -9.62 -18.28 -3.48
C LEU A 54 -10.40 -19.22 -4.39
N GLY A 55 -9.82 -20.38 -4.76
CA GLY A 55 -10.43 -21.33 -5.69
C GLY A 55 -10.48 -20.86 -7.14
N VAL A 56 -9.90 -19.70 -7.46
CA VAL A 56 -9.87 -19.08 -8.79
C VAL A 56 -8.49 -18.49 -9.09
N PRO A 57 -8.11 -18.31 -10.36
CA PRO A 57 -6.86 -17.63 -10.70
C PRO A 57 -6.75 -16.22 -10.10
N VAL A 58 -5.54 -15.85 -9.71
CA VAL A 58 -5.21 -14.47 -9.31
C VAL A 58 -4.23 -13.89 -10.33
N LYS A 59 -4.62 -12.80 -10.96
CA LYS A 59 -3.78 -12.07 -11.91
C LYS A 59 -3.13 -10.89 -11.20
N TRP A 60 -1.83 -11.00 -10.98
CA TRP A 60 -1.01 -9.93 -10.40
C TRP A 60 -0.47 -9.03 -11.51
N THR A 61 -0.60 -7.72 -11.32
CA THR A 61 -0.08 -6.69 -12.23
C THR A 61 0.76 -5.72 -11.42
N ASN A 62 2.03 -5.54 -11.78
CA ASN A 62 2.86 -4.54 -11.11
C ASN A 62 2.59 -3.15 -11.71
N PHE A 63 2.74 -2.13 -10.87
CA PHE A 63 2.61 -0.72 -11.24
C PHE A 63 3.82 0.06 -10.74
N THR A 64 4.05 1.25 -11.30
CA THR A 64 5.15 2.14 -10.92
C THR A 64 4.75 3.15 -9.84
N ASN A 65 3.46 3.49 -9.71
CA ASN A 65 2.95 4.37 -8.65
C ASN A 65 1.48 4.07 -8.29
N GLY A 66 1.04 4.57 -7.12
CA GLY A 66 -0.29 4.30 -6.59
C GLY A 66 -1.44 5.04 -7.29
N GLY A 67 -1.15 6.10 -8.05
CA GLY A 67 -2.14 6.79 -8.88
C GLY A 67 -2.56 5.92 -10.06
N ALA A 68 -1.59 5.30 -10.75
CA ALA A 68 -1.85 4.35 -11.82
C ALA A 68 -2.63 3.12 -11.35
N MET A 69 -2.41 2.67 -10.10
CA MET A 69 -3.23 1.62 -9.48
C MET A 69 -4.70 2.06 -9.36
N THR A 70 -4.96 3.29 -8.88
CA THR A 70 -6.32 3.86 -8.83
C THR A 70 -6.94 3.90 -10.22
N ASP A 71 -6.23 4.42 -11.22
CA ASP A 71 -6.78 4.54 -12.59
C ASP A 71 -7.16 3.17 -13.16
N ALA A 72 -6.34 2.15 -12.93
CA ALA A 72 -6.65 0.78 -13.34
C ALA A 72 -7.83 0.17 -12.56
N MET A 73 -8.00 0.50 -11.28
CA MET A 73 -9.20 0.11 -10.52
C MET A 73 -10.46 0.79 -11.07
N LEU A 74 -10.39 2.07 -11.44
CA LEU A 74 -11.50 2.83 -12.02
C LEU A 74 -11.86 2.36 -13.44
N ALA A 75 -10.87 1.95 -14.23
CA ALA A 75 -11.07 1.29 -15.52
C ALA A 75 -11.68 -0.12 -15.37
N GLY A 76 -11.67 -0.67 -14.15
CA GLY A 76 -12.14 -2.00 -13.84
C GLY A 76 -11.16 -3.09 -14.25
N ASP A 77 -9.87 -2.78 -14.42
CA ASP A 77 -8.79 -3.72 -14.73
C ASP A 77 -8.20 -4.37 -13.47
N ILE A 78 -8.35 -3.72 -12.32
CA ILE A 78 -7.90 -4.18 -11.00
C ILE A 78 -9.08 -4.20 -10.03
N ASP A 79 -9.17 -5.28 -9.24
CA ASP A 79 -10.21 -5.44 -8.22
C ASP A 79 -9.73 -5.00 -6.84
N ILE A 80 -8.49 -5.38 -6.51
CA ILE A 80 -7.80 -5.11 -5.24
C ILE A 80 -6.45 -4.48 -5.54
N SER A 81 -6.12 -3.36 -4.90
CA SER A 81 -4.76 -2.83 -4.88
C SER A 81 -4.10 -3.18 -3.56
N TYR A 82 -3.07 -4.02 -3.61
CA TYR A 82 -2.23 -4.31 -2.46
C TYR A 82 -1.07 -3.31 -2.40
N SER A 83 -0.76 -2.79 -1.21
CA SER A 83 0.29 -1.79 -0.99
C SER A 83 0.06 -0.51 -1.79
N GLN A 84 -1.17 -0.02 -1.89
CA GLN A 84 -1.40 1.30 -2.45
C GLN A 84 -0.92 2.36 -1.46
N GLY A 85 -0.14 3.35 -1.93
CA GLY A 85 0.19 4.50 -1.09
C GLY A 85 -1.05 5.22 -0.58
N LEU A 86 -1.04 5.63 0.69
CA LEU A 86 -2.18 6.28 1.32
C LEU A 86 -2.57 7.60 0.65
N VAL A 87 -1.60 8.43 0.23
CA VAL A 87 -1.87 9.71 -0.47
C VAL A 87 -2.64 9.49 -1.79
N PRO A 88 -2.22 8.61 -2.72
CA PRO A 88 -3.01 8.26 -3.89
C PRO A 88 -4.45 7.81 -3.57
N PHE A 89 -4.63 6.99 -2.54
CA PHE A 89 -5.96 6.55 -2.10
C PHE A 89 -6.81 7.74 -1.64
N ILE A 90 -6.27 8.61 -0.78
CA ILE A 90 -6.96 9.80 -0.28
C ILE A 90 -7.40 10.72 -1.43
N ASN A 91 -6.52 10.95 -2.40
CA ASN A 91 -6.81 11.76 -3.59
C ASN A 91 -7.97 11.15 -4.40
N ALA A 92 -7.98 9.81 -4.55
CA ALA A 92 -9.04 9.09 -5.24
C ALA A 92 -10.39 9.24 -4.53
N VAL A 93 -10.47 8.99 -3.22
CA VAL A 93 -11.74 9.07 -2.49
C VAL A 93 -12.25 10.52 -2.34
N LYS A 94 -11.36 11.52 -2.25
CA LYS A 94 -11.75 12.93 -2.36
C LYS A 94 -12.38 13.25 -3.71
N SER A 95 -11.92 12.58 -4.76
CA SER A 95 -12.48 12.65 -6.12
C SER A 95 -13.70 11.72 -6.31
N LYS A 96 -14.20 11.12 -5.23
CA LYS A 96 -15.36 10.21 -5.20
C LYS A 96 -15.15 8.91 -5.98
N ALA A 97 -13.91 8.44 -6.09
CA ALA A 97 -13.62 7.09 -6.59
C ALA A 97 -14.36 6.04 -5.74
N PRO A 98 -15.05 5.06 -6.36
CA PRO A 98 -15.78 4.01 -5.66
C PRO A 98 -14.85 2.89 -5.18
N ILE A 99 -13.94 3.23 -4.26
CA ILE A 99 -12.98 2.32 -3.63
C ILE A 99 -13.01 2.45 -2.11
N LYS A 100 -12.65 1.39 -1.39
CA LYS A 100 -12.51 1.34 0.07
C LYS A 100 -11.13 0.89 0.48
N LEU A 101 -10.66 1.42 1.60
CA LEU A 101 -9.53 0.89 2.36
C LEU A 101 -10.05 -0.17 3.32
N VAL A 102 -9.49 -1.38 3.25
CA VAL A 102 -9.95 -2.53 4.04
C VAL A 102 -8.89 -3.15 4.95
N ASP A 103 -7.62 -2.78 4.76
CA ASP A 103 -6.49 -3.30 5.51
C ASP A 103 -5.27 -2.37 5.36
N ILE A 104 -4.26 -2.53 6.23
CA ILE A 104 -2.96 -1.86 6.12
C ILE A 104 -1.96 -2.88 5.61
N ALA A 105 -1.35 -2.62 4.44
CA ALA A 105 -0.35 -3.52 3.89
C ALA A 105 0.94 -3.46 4.73
N MET A 106 1.41 -2.25 5.03
CA MET A 106 2.50 -1.99 5.97
C MET A 106 2.56 -0.52 6.40
N GLU A 107 3.16 -0.30 7.56
CA GLU A 107 3.65 1.02 7.97
C GLU A 107 5.17 1.07 7.80
N TYR A 108 5.72 2.20 7.43
CA TYR A 108 7.15 2.34 7.21
C TYR A 108 7.64 3.76 7.51
N GLY A 109 8.85 3.88 8.05
CA GLY A 109 9.52 5.19 8.13
C GLY A 109 10.14 5.57 6.77
N MET A 110 11.07 6.52 6.74
CA MET A 110 11.82 6.84 5.50
C MET A 110 12.77 5.72 4.98
N GLY A 111 12.61 4.47 5.46
CA GLY A 111 13.40 3.32 5.02
C GLY A 111 13.06 2.86 3.60
N GLY A 112 11.77 2.83 3.25
CA GLY A 112 11.29 2.47 1.91
C GLY A 112 10.77 3.63 1.06
N THR A 113 10.77 4.86 1.59
CA THR A 113 10.53 6.09 0.82
C THR A 113 11.42 7.20 1.36
N THR A 114 12.21 7.88 0.53
CA THR A 114 13.19 8.86 1.00
C THR A 114 13.54 9.89 -0.08
N CYS A 115 14.21 10.98 0.29
CA CYS A 115 14.82 11.91 -0.65
C CYS A 115 16.35 11.79 -0.57
N VAL A 116 17.00 11.62 -1.72
CA VAL A 116 18.45 11.48 -1.84
C VAL A 116 19.00 12.70 -2.58
N THR A 117 19.95 13.41 -1.98
CA THR A 117 20.70 14.48 -2.65
C THR A 117 21.98 13.93 -3.28
N SER A 118 22.34 14.44 -4.46
CA SER A 118 23.56 14.02 -5.16
C SER A 118 24.80 14.47 -4.39
N ASN A 119 25.77 13.57 -4.20
CA ASN A 119 27.04 13.94 -3.55
C ASN A 119 27.80 15.00 -4.35
N ALA A 120 27.65 15.02 -5.67
CA ALA A 120 28.28 16.01 -6.55
C ALA A 120 27.71 17.43 -6.37
N SER A 121 26.47 17.55 -5.87
CA SER A 121 25.86 18.85 -5.59
C SER A 121 26.44 19.54 -4.35
N GLY A 122 27.03 18.77 -3.42
CA GLY A 122 27.44 19.26 -2.10
C GLY A 122 26.27 19.62 -1.16
N ILE A 123 25.02 19.38 -1.59
CA ILE A 123 23.83 19.70 -0.80
C ILE A 123 23.59 18.60 0.24
N THR A 124 23.47 19.03 1.48
CA THR A 124 23.19 18.22 2.66
C THR A 124 22.04 18.83 3.44
N LYS A 125 21.62 18.18 4.53
CA LYS A 125 20.66 18.74 5.47
C LYS A 125 21.06 20.13 6.00
N ALA A 126 22.36 20.38 6.20
CA ALA A 126 22.85 21.61 6.82
C ALA A 126 22.73 22.85 5.90
N ASN A 127 22.64 22.65 4.59
CA ASN A 127 22.53 23.69 3.57
C ASN A 127 21.41 23.40 2.57
N ALA A 128 20.33 22.76 3.03
CA ALA A 128 19.26 22.28 2.15
C ALA A 128 18.53 23.40 1.38
N THR A 129 18.60 24.65 1.83
CA THR A 129 18.09 25.81 1.08
C THR A 129 18.77 26.01 -0.27
N GLU A 130 19.96 25.42 -0.49
CA GLU A 130 20.61 25.38 -1.81
C GLU A 130 19.86 24.53 -2.85
N LEU A 131 18.84 23.77 -2.45
CA LEU A 131 17.88 23.13 -3.36
C LEU A 131 17.00 24.16 -4.08
N GLU A 132 16.80 25.36 -3.52
CA GLU A 132 16.02 26.42 -4.14
C GLU A 132 16.66 26.85 -5.48
N GLY A 133 15.87 26.87 -6.55
CA GLY A 133 16.30 27.12 -7.92
C GLY A 133 16.97 25.92 -8.61
N LYS A 134 17.01 24.74 -7.98
CA LYS A 134 17.55 23.51 -8.57
C LYS A 134 16.46 22.59 -9.08
N LYS A 135 16.84 21.70 -10.00
CA LYS A 135 16.00 20.61 -10.49
C LYS A 135 15.96 19.46 -9.49
N VAL A 136 14.77 19.03 -9.12
CA VAL A 136 14.55 17.90 -8.21
C VAL A 136 13.50 16.95 -8.79
N ALA A 137 13.72 15.64 -8.70
CA ALA A 137 12.78 14.63 -9.16
C ALA A 137 11.83 14.22 -8.02
N VAL A 138 10.52 14.32 -8.23
CA VAL A 138 9.51 13.94 -7.22
C VAL A 138 8.33 13.23 -7.89
N PRO A 139 7.95 12.02 -7.44
CA PRO A 139 6.72 11.36 -7.87
C PRO A 139 5.50 12.07 -7.28
N LEU A 140 4.95 13.04 -8.01
CA LEU A 140 3.81 13.85 -7.58
C LEU A 140 2.55 12.99 -7.37
N GLY A 141 1.73 13.36 -6.38
CA GLY A 141 0.51 12.65 -6.00
C GLY A 141 0.74 11.36 -5.22
N THR A 142 1.97 11.09 -4.78
CA THR A 142 2.36 9.85 -4.07
C THR A 142 2.79 10.10 -2.62
N MET A 143 3.08 9.01 -1.88
CA MET A 143 3.72 9.11 -0.57
C MET A 143 5.12 9.75 -0.63
N ALA A 144 5.83 9.66 -1.77
CA ALA A 144 7.12 10.33 -1.92
C ALA A 144 7.00 11.85 -2.01
N GLU A 145 5.90 12.38 -2.56
CA GLU A 145 5.62 13.83 -2.49
C GLU A 145 5.34 14.27 -1.05
N TYR A 146 4.55 13.50 -0.29
CA TYR A 146 4.35 13.78 1.13
C TYR A 146 5.69 13.78 1.90
N VAL A 147 6.53 12.77 1.68
CA VAL A 147 7.86 12.70 2.31
C VAL A 147 8.74 13.87 1.88
N PHE A 148 8.68 14.29 0.62
CA PHE A 148 9.37 15.48 0.12
C PHE A 148 8.91 16.72 0.88
N ASP A 149 7.61 16.95 0.96
CA ASP A 149 7.02 18.12 1.63
C ASP A 149 7.39 18.22 3.10
N GLU A 150 7.27 17.11 3.83
CA GLU A 150 7.64 17.07 5.24
C GLU A 150 9.16 17.22 5.42
N SER A 151 9.96 16.61 4.55
CA SER A 151 11.42 16.77 4.59
C SER A 151 11.82 18.23 4.36
N MET A 152 11.19 18.92 3.41
CA MET A 152 11.46 20.34 3.12
C MET A 152 11.12 21.23 4.32
N LYS A 153 10.00 20.96 5.02
CA LYS A 153 9.65 21.66 6.26
C LYS A 153 10.70 21.45 7.35
N VAL A 154 11.20 20.22 7.52
CA VAL A 154 12.22 19.89 8.52
C VAL A 154 13.53 20.63 8.25
N VAL A 155 13.96 20.71 6.98
CA VAL A 155 15.24 21.31 6.60
C VAL A 155 15.15 22.81 6.27
N GLY A 156 13.94 23.37 6.28
CA GLY A 156 13.68 24.80 6.04
C GLY A 156 13.84 25.25 4.59
N ALA A 157 13.77 24.33 3.61
CA ALA A 157 13.86 24.66 2.19
C ALA A 157 12.46 24.91 1.60
N ASP A 158 12.32 25.91 0.73
CA ASP A 158 11.05 26.23 0.09
C ASP A 158 10.83 25.41 -1.18
N ARG A 159 9.92 24.41 -1.12
CA ARG A 159 9.56 23.60 -2.31
C ARG A 159 9.09 24.45 -3.49
N GLY A 160 8.44 25.58 -3.22
CA GLY A 160 7.87 26.47 -4.25
C GLY A 160 8.91 27.20 -5.08
N LYS A 161 10.18 27.19 -4.64
CA LYS A 161 11.30 27.78 -5.37
C LYS A 161 12.14 26.73 -6.11
N MET A 162 11.79 25.46 -6.04
CA MET A 162 12.50 24.39 -6.74
C MET A 162 11.87 24.13 -8.12
N ASP A 163 12.68 23.68 -9.08
CA ASP A 163 12.19 23.17 -10.36
C ASP A 163 11.85 21.68 -10.19
N ILE A 164 10.62 21.39 -9.77
CA ILE A 164 10.17 20.03 -9.47
C ILE A 164 9.77 19.33 -10.77
N ILE A 165 10.49 18.27 -11.11
CA ILE A 165 10.20 17.43 -12.28
C ILE A 165 9.48 16.16 -11.81
N GLN A 166 8.29 15.94 -12.33
CA GLN A 166 7.54 14.71 -12.06
C GLN A 166 8.22 13.53 -12.74
N MET A 167 8.67 12.57 -11.94
CA MET A 167 9.31 11.34 -12.40
C MET A 167 8.89 10.18 -11.50
N ASP A 168 8.68 9.01 -12.08
CA ASP A 168 8.53 7.77 -11.30
C ASP A 168 9.90 7.37 -10.68
N PRO A 169 9.94 6.46 -9.69
CA PRO A 169 11.18 6.19 -8.95
C PRO A 169 12.38 5.74 -9.80
N GLU A 170 12.16 4.87 -10.78
CA GLU A 170 13.24 4.40 -11.65
C GLU A 170 13.84 5.55 -12.48
N GLU A 171 12.98 6.39 -13.04
CA GLU A 171 13.36 7.58 -13.81
C GLU A 171 14.08 8.62 -12.94
N GLY A 172 13.55 8.89 -11.74
CA GLY A 172 14.14 9.82 -10.79
C GLY A 172 15.52 9.36 -10.30
N ALA A 173 15.70 8.06 -10.05
CA ALA A 173 17.00 7.49 -9.69
C ALA A 173 18.00 7.63 -10.84
N ALA A 174 17.58 7.34 -12.08
CA ALA A 174 18.44 7.51 -13.26
C ALA A 174 18.81 8.98 -13.52
N ALA A 175 17.88 9.92 -13.32
CA ALA A 175 18.12 11.35 -13.42
C ALA A 175 19.13 11.85 -12.36
N LEU A 176 19.08 11.31 -11.13
CA LEU A 176 20.04 11.63 -10.09
C LEU A 176 21.44 11.08 -10.43
N VAL A 177 21.51 9.86 -10.96
CA VAL A 177 22.76 9.20 -11.39
C VAL A 177 23.45 9.93 -12.55
N SER A 178 22.67 10.41 -13.52
CA SER A 178 23.18 11.20 -14.65
C SER A 178 23.53 12.65 -14.27
N GLY A 179 23.04 13.14 -13.13
CA GLY A 179 23.22 14.52 -12.68
C GLY A 179 22.22 15.53 -13.29
N ASP A 180 21.16 15.04 -13.94
CA ASP A 180 20.09 15.87 -14.50
C ASP A 180 19.25 16.56 -13.40
N VAL A 181 19.18 15.94 -12.21
CA VAL A 181 18.59 16.52 -10.99
C VAL A 181 19.58 16.46 -9.84
N VAL A 182 19.48 17.39 -8.88
CA VAL A 182 20.36 17.41 -7.70
C VAL A 182 19.79 16.63 -6.51
N MET A 183 18.51 16.29 -6.57
CA MET A 183 17.82 15.47 -5.57
C MET A 183 16.72 14.64 -6.25
N ALA A 184 16.51 13.43 -5.77
CA ALA A 184 15.36 12.60 -6.13
C ALA A 184 14.66 12.07 -4.89
N CYS A 185 13.34 12.22 -4.81
CA CYS A 185 12.51 11.54 -3.82
C CYS A 185 11.94 10.26 -4.42
N LEU A 186 12.08 9.15 -3.72
CA LEU A 186 12.01 7.80 -4.28
C LEU A 186 11.32 6.85 -3.30
N PHE A 187 10.75 5.78 -3.83
CA PHE A 187 10.37 4.57 -3.12
C PHE A 187 10.83 3.34 -3.91
N GLY A 188 10.83 2.17 -3.28
CA GLY A 188 11.36 0.94 -3.89
C GLY A 188 12.85 0.74 -3.66
N GLY A 189 13.23 -0.49 -3.30
CA GLY A 189 14.59 -0.77 -2.80
C GLY A 189 15.68 -0.64 -3.87
N ASN A 190 15.43 -1.03 -5.13
CA ASN A 190 16.44 -0.92 -6.18
C ASN A 190 16.63 0.55 -6.59
N SER A 191 15.53 1.30 -6.73
CA SER A 191 15.57 2.73 -7.04
C SER A 191 16.31 3.54 -5.97
N ILE A 192 16.00 3.31 -4.68
CA ILE A 192 16.71 3.95 -3.56
C ILE A 192 18.19 3.55 -3.55
N LYS A 193 18.51 2.28 -3.78
CA LYS A 193 19.90 1.80 -3.82
C LYS A 193 20.70 2.43 -4.96
N ALA A 194 20.12 2.57 -6.13
CA ALA A 194 20.76 3.24 -7.27
C ALA A 194 21.08 4.71 -6.94
N ALA A 195 20.13 5.41 -6.32
CA ALA A 195 20.31 6.80 -5.91
C ALA A 195 21.37 6.96 -4.80
N THR A 196 21.38 6.12 -3.78
CA THR A 196 22.37 6.19 -2.68
C THR A 196 23.78 5.74 -3.09
N ALA A 197 23.94 5.11 -4.26
CA ALA A 197 25.26 4.85 -4.82
C ALA A 197 25.99 6.14 -5.25
N VAL A 198 25.26 7.21 -5.57
CA VAL A 198 25.80 8.51 -6.04
C VAL A 198 25.44 9.69 -5.13
N GLY A 199 24.63 9.43 -4.11
CA GLY A 199 24.06 10.46 -3.25
C GLY A 199 23.91 10.00 -1.80
N SER A 200 23.35 10.88 -0.99
CA SER A 200 23.09 10.64 0.44
C SER A 200 21.65 10.95 0.76
N ARG A 201 21.04 10.19 1.68
CA ARG A 201 19.70 10.52 2.18
C ARG A 201 19.72 11.91 2.84
N LEU A 202 18.76 12.75 2.49
CA LEU A 202 18.64 14.10 3.04
C LEU A 202 18.34 14.07 4.55
N LEU A 203 17.46 13.16 4.95
CA LEU A 203 17.17 12.83 6.35
C LEU A 203 17.49 11.35 6.58
N THR A 204 18.05 11.04 7.75
CA THR A 204 18.12 9.66 8.22
C THR A 204 16.72 9.12 8.55
N VAL A 205 16.58 7.80 8.59
CA VAL A 205 15.31 7.16 8.98
C VAL A 205 14.88 7.57 10.39
N GLN A 206 15.83 7.74 11.31
CA GLN A 206 15.53 8.16 12.67
C GLN A 206 15.05 9.61 12.72
N GLU A 207 15.74 10.54 12.04
CA GLU A 207 15.33 11.95 12.01
C GLU A 207 13.94 12.13 11.41
N ALA A 208 13.62 11.37 10.37
CA ALA A 208 12.29 11.35 9.78
C ALA A 208 11.21 10.91 10.77
N ARG A 209 11.49 9.83 11.51
CA ARG A 209 10.60 9.31 12.56
C ARG A 209 10.42 10.32 13.69
N ASP A 210 11.51 10.95 14.13
CA ASP A 210 11.47 11.97 15.18
C ASP A 210 10.68 13.21 14.74
N ALA A 211 10.69 13.53 13.45
CA ALA A 211 9.86 14.57 12.84
C ALA A 211 8.40 14.13 12.58
N GLY A 212 8.02 12.89 12.93
CA GLY A 212 6.67 12.36 12.73
C GLY A 212 6.34 11.98 11.28
N ILE A 213 7.35 11.87 10.41
CA ILE A 213 7.17 11.47 9.00
C ILE A 213 6.97 9.95 8.95
N LEU A 214 5.76 9.53 8.59
CA LEU A 214 5.36 8.13 8.51
C LEU A 214 4.75 7.83 7.13
N GLY A 215 5.20 6.75 6.51
CA GLY A 215 4.61 6.15 5.35
C GLY A 215 3.60 5.06 5.74
N ILE A 216 2.46 5.03 5.05
CA ILE A 216 1.45 3.98 5.21
C ILE A 216 1.03 3.55 3.81
N ASP A 217 1.16 2.26 3.56
CA ASP A 217 0.65 1.59 2.38
C ASP A 217 -0.52 0.69 2.79
N ILE A 218 -1.57 0.70 2.00
CA ILE A 218 -2.87 0.13 2.36
C ILE A 218 -3.31 -0.90 1.34
N THR A 219 -4.26 -1.74 1.73
CA THR A 219 -5.01 -2.55 0.77
C THR A 219 -6.34 -1.87 0.49
N SER A 220 -6.56 -1.49 -0.77
CA SER A 220 -7.83 -0.94 -1.23
C SER A 220 -8.55 -1.90 -2.19
N VAL A 221 -9.87 -1.78 -2.26
CA VAL A 221 -10.73 -2.63 -3.08
C VAL A 221 -11.79 -1.77 -3.76
N THR A 222 -12.22 -2.16 -4.95
CA THR A 222 -13.38 -1.51 -5.60
C THR A 222 -14.67 -1.83 -4.85
N ASP A 223 -15.58 -0.85 -4.73
CA ASP A 223 -16.91 -1.04 -4.11
C ASP A 223 -17.66 -2.22 -4.76
N LYS A 224 -17.50 -2.37 -6.09
CA LYS A 224 -18.08 -3.48 -6.86
C LYS A 224 -17.56 -4.83 -6.38
N PHE A 225 -16.24 -5.02 -6.35
CA PHE A 225 -15.67 -6.30 -5.94
C PHE A 225 -15.99 -6.62 -4.48
N MET A 226 -15.91 -5.62 -3.60
CA MET A 226 -16.26 -5.76 -2.18
C MET A 226 -17.72 -6.23 -1.99
N LYS A 227 -18.66 -5.66 -2.76
CA LYS A 227 -20.08 -6.02 -2.69
C LYS A 227 -20.40 -7.37 -3.31
N GLU A 228 -19.82 -7.68 -4.47
CA GLU A 228 -20.13 -8.91 -5.22
C GLU A 228 -19.36 -10.13 -4.71
N ASN A 229 -18.17 -9.92 -4.11
CA ASN A 229 -17.24 -10.97 -3.72
C ASN A 229 -16.69 -10.83 -2.28
N PRO A 230 -17.53 -10.55 -1.26
CA PRO A 230 -17.04 -10.27 0.10
C PRO A 230 -16.29 -11.46 0.73
N GLY A 231 -16.66 -12.69 0.40
CA GLY A 231 -15.95 -13.89 0.85
C GLY A 231 -14.53 -14.00 0.28
N MET A 232 -14.36 -13.70 -1.01
CA MET A 232 -13.04 -13.69 -1.65
C MET A 232 -12.16 -12.58 -1.10
N LEU A 233 -12.72 -11.39 -0.86
CA LEU A 233 -11.98 -10.31 -0.22
C LEU A 233 -11.49 -10.71 1.17
N ARG A 234 -12.35 -11.31 2.00
CA ARG A 234 -11.96 -11.81 3.33
C ARG A 234 -10.82 -12.83 3.24
N THR A 235 -10.93 -13.82 2.36
CA THR A 235 -9.86 -14.81 2.14
C THR A 235 -8.56 -14.16 1.66
N PHE A 236 -8.62 -13.14 0.81
CA PHE A 236 -7.42 -12.41 0.39
C PHE A 236 -6.72 -11.71 1.56
N ILE A 237 -7.48 -11.06 2.44
CA ILE A 237 -6.94 -10.42 3.65
C ILE A 237 -6.39 -11.46 4.64
N GLU A 238 -7.10 -12.57 4.86
CA GLU A 238 -6.63 -13.67 5.71
C GLU A 238 -5.28 -14.22 5.26
N VAL A 239 -5.14 -14.57 3.97
CA VAL A 239 -3.87 -15.08 3.40
C VAL A 239 -2.75 -14.04 3.55
N THR A 240 -3.07 -12.75 3.42
CA THR A 240 -2.10 -11.66 3.60
C THR A 240 -1.61 -11.58 5.06
N HIS A 241 -2.50 -11.67 6.04
CA HIS A 241 -2.14 -11.67 7.46
C HIS A 241 -1.38 -12.95 7.87
N GLU A 242 -1.73 -14.11 7.32
CA GLU A 242 -0.96 -15.34 7.51
C GLU A 242 0.48 -15.23 6.97
N ALA A 243 0.67 -14.52 5.85
CA ALA A 243 2.00 -14.23 5.31
C ALA A 243 2.80 -13.34 6.27
N ASN A 244 2.16 -12.31 6.83
CA ASN A 244 2.76 -11.43 7.83
C ASN A 244 3.13 -12.20 9.12
N ASP A 245 2.30 -13.15 9.56
CA ASP A 245 2.61 -14.03 10.70
C ASP A 245 3.83 -14.91 10.43
N ARG A 246 3.91 -15.54 9.25
CA ARG A 246 5.09 -16.32 8.85
C ARG A 246 6.35 -15.47 8.86
N TYR A 247 6.26 -14.23 8.38
CA TYR A 247 7.39 -13.29 8.37
C TYR A 247 7.83 -12.93 9.79
N ARG A 248 6.92 -12.50 10.66
CA ARG A 248 7.22 -12.17 12.06
C ARG A 248 7.81 -13.35 12.83
N ALA A 249 7.40 -14.57 12.50
CA ALA A 249 7.95 -15.80 13.08
C ALA A 249 9.33 -16.21 12.50
N GLY A 250 9.89 -15.46 11.54
CA GLY A 250 11.15 -15.80 10.87
C GLY A 250 11.05 -17.00 9.93
N LYS A 251 9.85 -17.30 9.43
CA LYS A 251 9.53 -18.51 8.64
C LYS A 251 9.23 -18.22 7.17
N SER A 252 9.28 -16.96 6.72
CA SER A 252 9.07 -16.62 5.32
C SER A 252 10.17 -17.16 4.41
N ASP A 253 9.77 -17.57 3.21
CA ASP A 253 10.67 -18.00 2.15
C ASP A 253 11.25 -16.79 1.41
N MET A 254 12.36 -16.29 1.93
CA MET A 254 13.07 -15.12 1.39
C MET A 254 13.52 -15.29 -0.06
N ASN A 255 13.75 -16.52 -0.52
CA ASN A 255 14.15 -16.75 -1.92
C ASN A 255 12.95 -16.59 -2.87
N SER A 256 11.78 -17.07 -2.45
CA SER A 256 10.53 -16.85 -3.21
C SER A 256 10.19 -15.36 -3.29
N MET A 257 10.30 -14.64 -2.18
CA MET A 257 10.08 -13.18 -2.13
C MET A 257 11.09 -12.43 -3.01
N SER A 258 12.39 -12.75 -2.90
CA SER A 258 13.45 -12.16 -3.72
C SER A 258 13.21 -12.34 -5.21
N LYS A 259 12.75 -13.52 -5.62
CA LYS A 259 12.44 -13.79 -7.02
C LYS A 259 11.24 -12.96 -7.51
N ALA A 260 10.21 -12.83 -6.66
CA ALA A 260 8.98 -12.13 -6.97
C ALA A 260 9.13 -10.61 -7.01
N SER A 261 10.04 -10.03 -6.21
CA SER A 261 10.36 -8.61 -6.21
C SER A 261 11.49 -8.21 -7.15
N GLU A 262 12.15 -9.20 -7.78
CA GLU A 262 13.38 -9.00 -8.57
C GLU A 262 14.52 -8.32 -7.80
N MET A 263 14.51 -8.46 -6.47
CA MET A 263 15.55 -7.91 -5.59
C MET A 263 16.52 -9.00 -5.15
N LYS A 264 17.77 -8.64 -4.91
CA LYS A 264 18.72 -9.54 -4.23
C LYS A 264 18.28 -9.71 -2.78
N VAL A 265 18.39 -10.93 -2.22
CA VAL A 265 18.03 -11.23 -0.83
C VAL A 265 18.63 -10.24 0.18
N ALA A 266 19.87 -9.80 0.00
CA ALA A 266 20.51 -8.83 0.90
C ALA A 266 19.81 -7.45 0.86
N ASP A 267 19.59 -6.91 -0.33
CA ASP A 267 18.93 -5.61 -0.55
C ASP A 267 17.45 -5.65 -0.11
N MET A 268 16.82 -6.80 -0.34
CA MET A 268 15.46 -7.10 0.10
C MET A 268 15.34 -7.03 1.63
N LYS A 269 16.29 -7.62 2.37
CA LYS A 269 16.31 -7.58 3.84
C LYS A 269 16.48 -6.16 4.37
N GLU A 270 17.38 -5.37 3.77
CA GLU A 270 17.56 -3.97 4.14
C GLU A 270 16.26 -3.16 3.96
N THR A 271 15.51 -3.43 2.89
CA THR A 271 14.21 -2.80 2.64
C THR A 271 13.18 -3.23 3.70
N LEU A 272 13.12 -4.54 3.98
CA LEU A 272 12.22 -5.14 4.98
C LEU A 272 12.47 -4.62 6.40
N ASP A 273 13.72 -4.30 6.76
CA ASP A 273 14.06 -3.72 8.07
C ASP A 273 13.42 -2.33 8.27
N GLY A 274 13.04 -1.66 7.19
CA GLY A 274 12.31 -0.39 7.22
C GLY A 274 10.81 -0.51 7.42
N PHE A 275 10.25 -1.73 7.31
CA PHE A 275 8.81 -2.00 7.28
C PHE A 275 8.29 -2.60 8.58
N LYS A 276 7.07 -2.23 8.94
CA LYS A 276 6.27 -2.87 9.97
C LYS A 276 5.04 -3.50 9.32
N PHE A 277 4.92 -4.82 9.47
CA PHE A 277 3.72 -5.57 9.12
C PHE A 277 2.91 -5.83 10.38
N LEU A 278 1.74 -5.19 10.47
CA LEU A 278 0.91 -5.14 11.67
C LEU A 278 0.22 -6.49 11.91
N THR A 279 -0.11 -6.80 13.17
CA THR A 279 -1.10 -7.86 13.47
C THR A 279 -2.52 -7.39 13.13
N PRO A 280 -3.52 -8.28 13.06
CA PRO A 280 -4.92 -7.88 12.88
C PRO A 280 -5.39 -6.85 13.93
N GLU A 281 -5.01 -7.02 15.19
CA GLU A 281 -5.37 -6.11 16.28
C GLU A 281 -4.67 -4.76 16.17
N GLU A 282 -3.36 -4.75 15.85
CA GLU A 282 -2.63 -3.52 15.59
C GLU A 282 -3.22 -2.77 14.39
N THR A 283 -3.60 -3.50 13.35
CA THR A 283 -4.22 -2.94 12.14
C THR A 283 -5.55 -2.27 12.48
N LYS A 284 -6.43 -2.97 13.21
CA LYS A 284 -7.70 -2.41 13.69
C LYS A 284 -7.47 -1.15 14.53
N GLN A 285 -6.52 -1.19 15.46
CA GLN A 285 -6.17 -0.05 16.30
C GLN A 285 -5.71 1.14 15.46
N SER A 286 -4.81 0.93 14.50
CA SER A 286 -4.31 1.97 13.60
C SER A 286 -5.45 2.59 12.77
N MET A 287 -6.36 1.76 12.24
CA MET A 287 -7.51 2.18 11.43
C MET A 287 -8.58 2.95 12.20
N GLU A 288 -8.82 2.62 13.47
CA GLU A 288 -9.90 3.23 14.26
C GLU A 288 -9.47 4.43 15.09
N SER A 289 -8.20 4.48 15.51
CA SER A 289 -7.74 5.48 16.48
C SER A 289 -6.23 5.75 16.50
N GLY A 290 -5.45 5.12 15.61
CA GLY A 290 -3.99 5.22 15.59
C GLY A 290 -3.45 6.00 14.39
N ASN A 291 -2.33 5.53 13.85
CA ASN A 291 -1.57 6.23 12.81
C ASN A 291 -2.41 6.49 11.56
N LEU A 292 -3.11 5.48 11.04
CA LEU A 292 -3.95 5.63 9.85
C LEU A 292 -5.08 6.64 10.10
N ASP A 293 -5.83 6.49 11.19
CA ASP A 293 -6.93 7.40 11.53
C ASP A 293 -6.46 8.86 11.65
N ALA A 294 -5.35 9.10 12.34
CA ALA A 294 -4.75 10.44 12.46
C ALA A 294 -4.35 11.02 11.09
N PHE A 295 -3.75 10.20 10.22
CA PHE A 295 -3.33 10.63 8.88
C PHE A 295 -4.55 10.98 8.00
N LEU A 296 -5.56 10.11 7.99
CA LEU A 296 -6.80 10.30 7.22
C LEU A 296 -7.51 11.60 7.64
N LYS A 297 -7.61 11.87 8.95
CA LYS A 297 -8.18 13.11 9.50
C LYS A 297 -7.35 14.34 9.15
N GLY A 298 -6.03 14.28 9.34
CA GLY A 298 -5.11 15.38 9.03
C GLY A 298 -5.15 15.78 7.55
N MET A 299 -5.39 14.81 6.68
CA MET A 299 -5.54 15.02 5.24
C MET A 299 -6.96 15.38 4.80
N GLY A 300 -7.94 15.43 5.71
CA GLY A 300 -9.34 15.73 5.36
C GLY A 300 -9.96 14.68 4.43
N THR A 301 -9.74 13.40 4.73
CA THR A 301 -10.30 12.28 3.95
C THR A 301 -11.81 12.18 4.21
N PRO A 302 -12.66 11.96 3.19
CA PRO A 302 -14.10 11.79 3.40
C PRO A 302 -14.43 10.59 4.29
N ASP A 303 -15.49 10.74 5.09
CA ASP A 303 -16.03 9.67 5.93
C ASP A 303 -16.45 8.45 5.10
N GLY A 304 -16.40 7.27 5.74
CA GLY A 304 -16.82 6.01 5.15
C GLY A 304 -15.83 5.44 4.12
N ALA A 305 -14.65 6.04 3.93
CA ALA A 305 -13.60 5.49 3.05
C ALA A 305 -12.95 4.21 3.58
N VAL A 306 -13.13 3.90 4.87
CA VAL A 306 -12.50 2.78 5.58
C VAL A 306 -13.55 1.76 6.02
N ASP A 307 -13.26 0.47 5.84
CA ASP A 307 -14.09 -0.65 6.32
C ASP A 307 -13.22 -1.69 7.05
N THR A 308 -13.38 -1.80 8.37
CA THR A 308 -12.61 -2.73 9.22
C THR A 308 -13.22 -4.13 9.30
N SER A 309 -14.38 -4.38 8.68
CA SER A 309 -15.12 -5.65 8.84
C SER A 309 -14.45 -6.85 8.15
N PHE A 310 -13.43 -6.61 7.33
CA PHE A 310 -12.65 -7.63 6.64
C PHE A 310 -11.40 -8.08 7.40
N LEU A 311 -11.03 -7.41 8.49
CA LEU A 311 -9.88 -7.80 9.30
C LEU A 311 -10.11 -9.17 9.98
N PRO A 312 -9.08 -10.03 10.06
CA PRO A 312 -9.17 -11.36 10.67
C PRO A 312 -8.94 -11.28 12.19
N LEU A 313 -9.95 -10.78 12.90
CA LEU A 313 -9.96 -10.56 14.36
C LEU A 313 -10.58 -11.73 15.14
#